data_AF-A0A2N0VC63-F1
#
_entry.id   AF-A0A2N0VC63-F1
#
_cell.length_a   1.000
_cell.length_b   1.000
_cell.length_c   1.000
_cell.angle_alpha   90.00
_cell.angle_beta   90.00
_cell.angle_gamma   90.00
#
_symmetry.space_group_name_H-M   'P 1'
#
loop_
_entity.id
_entity.type
_entity.pdbx_description
1 polymer ?
#
loop_
_entity_poly.entity_id
_entity_poly.type
_entity_poly.pdbx_seq_one_letter_code
_entity_poly.pdbx_strand_id
1 'polypeptide(L)'
;MENFVILIGGPGLFMGCDKAHDQRWSNYIVPLQLAAMKNLYNKQPKELIHWVLYEPPYKKRWDADSVITKAEEKEDDGYNLHSIRKMATDKLIAAGGTSYINKIQTIAKTYSIQYKGINQPEDFWSYLLSLSDNSISRVWYSGHASGDGLMLALTHNSACQAAAFATDMIYKADILKNSALVKKFIKKPKQVSKFYGCYTEGFAKTWNGVFGVASAGAKNKIDFGVVDTPSNITNIMERIEKTPTSLGNPNWTEYK
;
A
#
# COMPACT_ATOMS: atom_id res chain seq x y z
N MET A 1 14.88 19.87 -5.23
CA MET A 1 14.53 18.92 -4.14
C MET A 1 13.93 17.71 -4.81
N GLU A 2 14.37 16.50 -4.45
CA GLU A 2 13.88 15.26 -5.06
C GLU A 2 12.70 14.71 -4.26
N ASN A 3 11.76 14.03 -4.91
CA ASN A 3 10.54 13.53 -4.30
C ASN A 3 10.44 12.02 -4.53
N PHE A 4 10.47 11.26 -3.43
CA PHE A 4 10.13 9.86 -3.42
C PHE A 4 8.68 9.71 -2.94
N VAL A 5 7.80 9.31 -3.84
CA VAL A 5 6.37 9.18 -3.56
C VAL A 5 6.03 7.71 -3.30
N ILE A 6 5.30 7.44 -2.22
CA ILE A 6 4.80 6.12 -1.87
C ILE A 6 3.27 6.19 -1.86
N LEU A 7 2.62 5.56 -2.82
CA LEU A 7 1.18 5.36 -2.83
C LEU A 7 0.84 4.18 -1.93
N ILE A 8 -0.13 4.37 -1.05
CA ILE A 8 -0.52 3.40 -0.05
C ILE A 8 -2.01 3.10 -0.24
N GLY A 9 -2.30 1.87 -0.68
CA GLY A 9 -3.66 1.35 -0.70
C GLY A 9 -4.15 1.05 0.71
N GLY A 10 -5.44 0.75 0.85
CA GLY A 10 -6.03 0.49 2.15
C GLY A 10 -6.46 -0.96 2.39
N PRO A 11 -6.83 -1.25 3.64
CA PRO A 11 -7.30 -2.57 4.03
C PRO A 11 -8.67 -2.87 3.41
N GLY A 12 -8.99 -4.16 3.32
CA GLY A 12 -10.36 -4.60 3.12
C GLY A 12 -11.23 -4.36 4.35
N LEU A 13 -12.54 -4.46 4.18
CA LEU A 13 -13.44 -4.65 5.32
C LEU A 13 -13.24 -6.05 5.89
N PHE A 14 -13.56 -6.21 7.17
CA PHE A 14 -13.48 -7.51 7.80
C PHE A 14 -14.53 -8.44 7.16
N MET A 15 -14.09 -9.40 6.34
CA MET A 15 -14.94 -10.45 5.79
C MET A 15 -14.33 -11.81 6.14
N GLY A 16 -15.15 -12.79 6.52
CA GLY A 16 -14.68 -14.13 6.91
C GLY A 16 -13.99 -14.94 5.81
N CYS A 17 -13.84 -14.37 4.61
CA CYS A 17 -13.32 -14.96 3.39
C CYS A 17 -11.78 -14.99 3.31
N ASP A 18 -11.07 -13.95 3.78
CA ASP A 18 -9.60 -13.87 3.76
C ASP A 18 -9.04 -13.50 5.14
N LYS A 19 -8.96 -14.51 6.01
CA LYS A 19 -8.56 -14.36 7.42
C LYS A 19 -7.19 -13.70 7.59
N ALA A 20 -6.23 -13.92 6.69
CA ALA A 20 -4.87 -13.41 6.87
C ALA A 20 -4.77 -11.92 6.52
N HIS A 21 -5.43 -11.49 5.43
CA HIS A 21 -5.35 -10.11 4.94
C HIS A 21 -6.40 -9.19 5.58
N ASP A 22 -7.56 -9.73 5.94
CA ASP A 22 -8.68 -8.94 6.47
C ASP A 22 -8.60 -8.71 7.99
N GLN A 23 -7.76 -9.43 8.71
CA GLN A 23 -7.65 -9.29 10.18
C GLN A 23 -6.96 -8.00 10.63
N ARG A 24 -6.23 -7.31 9.73
CA ARG A 24 -5.35 -6.20 10.13
C ARG A 24 -5.51 -5.01 9.21
N TRP A 25 -5.92 -3.89 9.79
CA TRP A 25 -6.02 -2.61 9.09
C TRP A 25 -4.65 -2.08 8.60
N SER A 26 -3.55 -2.54 9.19
CA SER A 26 -2.23 -1.93 9.07
C SER A 26 -1.28 -2.63 8.08
N ASN A 27 -1.72 -3.67 7.39
CA ASN A 27 -0.87 -4.55 6.55
C ASN A 27 -0.02 -3.79 5.53
N TYR A 28 -0.54 -2.70 4.97
CA TYR A 28 0.16 -1.90 3.94
C TYR A 28 0.97 -0.74 4.49
N ILE A 29 0.77 -0.40 5.76
CA ILE A 29 1.47 0.67 6.47
C ILE A 29 2.65 0.14 7.27
N VAL A 30 2.51 -1.01 7.95
CA VAL A 30 3.57 -1.51 8.84
C VAL A 30 4.89 -1.76 8.11
N PRO A 31 4.94 -2.38 6.91
CA PRO A 31 6.19 -2.51 6.15
C PRO A 31 6.86 -1.16 5.91
N LEU A 32 6.07 -0.14 5.54
CA LEU A 32 6.55 1.21 5.28
C LEU A 32 7.03 1.90 6.56
N GLN A 33 6.30 1.75 7.67
CA GLN A 33 6.74 2.23 8.97
C GLN A 33 8.07 1.60 9.39
N LEU A 34 8.20 0.27 9.27
CA LEU A 34 9.43 -0.44 9.59
C LEU A 34 10.59 -0.03 8.67
N ALA A 35 10.31 0.21 7.39
CA ALA A 35 11.28 0.72 6.45
C ALA A 35 11.73 2.15 6.81
N ALA A 36 10.82 3.02 7.27
CA ALA A 36 11.16 4.35 7.77
C ALA A 36 12.05 4.26 9.04
N MET A 37 11.64 3.45 10.02
CA MET A 37 12.35 3.24 11.28
C MET A 37 13.79 2.78 11.10
N LYS A 38 14.00 1.87 10.14
CA LYS A 38 15.30 1.24 9.87
C LYS A 38 16.05 1.89 8.71
N ASN A 39 15.57 3.01 8.19
CA ASN A 39 16.13 3.71 7.03
C ASN A 39 16.29 2.81 5.77
N LEU A 40 15.38 1.86 5.57
CA LEU A 40 15.40 0.88 4.47
C LEU A 40 14.82 1.43 3.16
N TYR A 41 14.33 2.68 3.18
CA TYR A 41 13.94 3.39 1.96
C TYR A 41 15.13 3.73 1.05
N ASN A 42 16.37 3.58 1.53
CA ASN A 42 17.59 3.98 0.84
C ASN A 42 17.50 5.44 0.34
N LYS A 43 16.97 6.30 1.23
CA LYS A 43 16.67 7.71 0.97
C LYS A 43 17.92 8.44 0.50
N GLN A 44 17.83 9.17 -0.61
CA GLN A 44 18.94 10.01 -1.06
C GLN A 44 19.03 11.32 -0.24
N PRO A 45 20.21 11.94 -0.07
CA PRO A 45 20.40 13.08 0.84
C PRO A 45 19.48 14.30 0.63
N LYS A 46 18.91 14.49 -0.58
CA LYS A 46 18.02 15.61 -0.94
C LYS A 46 16.59 15.18 -1.28
N GLU A 47 16.25 13.95 -0.93
CA GLU A 47 14.97 13.34 -1.22
C GLU A 47 13.98 13.62 -0.10
N LEU A 48 12.77 14.02 -0.45
CA LEU A 48 11.64 14.12 0.45
C LEU A 48 10.73 12.92 0.21
N ILE A 49 10.35 12.25 1.29
CA ILE A 49 9.47 11.07 1.22
C ILE A 49 8.04 11.56 1.41
N HIS A 50 7.16 11.11 0.53
CA HIS A 50 5.73 11.42 0.57
C HIS A 50 4.95 10.12 0.73
N TRP A 51 4.12 10.03 1.76
CA TRP A 51 3.09 9.01 1.90
C TRP A 51 1.79 9.56 1.35
N VAL A 52 1.37 9.03 0.19
CA VAL A 52 0.09 9.32 -0.44
C VAL A 52 -0.88 8.22 -0.06
N LEU A 53 -1.75 8.49 0.92
CA LEU A 53 -2.67 7.50 1.48
C LEU A 53 -4.03 7.58 0.79
N TYR A 54 -4.52 6.47 0.26
CA TYR A 54 -5.93 6.36 -0.13
C TYR A 54 -6.81 6.17 1.11
N GLU A 55 -7.41 7.27 1.57
CA GLU A 55 -8.10 7.36 2.86
C GLU A 55 -9.44 6.60 2.98
N PRO A 56 -10.29 6.48 1.94
CA PRO A 56 -11.62 5.88 2.06
C PRO A 56 -11.68 4.51 2.76
N PRO A 57 -10.85 3.51 2.41
CA PRO A 57 -10.86 2.22 3.08
C PRO A 57 -10.46 2.31 4.56
N TYR A 58 -9.56 3.22 4.95
CA TYR A 58 -9.18 3.39 6.35
C TYR A 58 -10.30 4.00 7.19
N LYS A 59 -11.08 4.94 6.61
CA LYS A 59 -12.27 5.52 7.26
C LYS A 59 -13.33 4.45 7.47
N LYS A 60 -13.70 3.76 6.39
CA LYS A 60 -14.68 2.66 6.43
C LYS A 60 -14.26 1.57 7.43
N ARG A 61 -12.98 1.20 7.44
CA ARG A 61 -12.45 0.18 8.35
C ARG A 61 -12.46 0.63 9.81
N TRP A 62 -12.15 1.89 10.08
CA TRP A 62 -12.26 2.46 11.43
C TRP A 62 -13.70 2.45 11.93
N ASP A 63 -14.65 2.89 11.11
CA ASP A 63 -16.07 2.93 11.48
C ASP A 63 -16.59 1.51 11.76
N ALA A 64 -16.18 0.54 10.95
CA ALA A 64 -16.48 -0.86 11.19
C ALA A 64 -15.84 -1.38 12.50
N ASP A 65 -14.55 -1.12 12.74
CA ASP A 65 -13.86 -1.73 13.88
C ASP A 65 -14.18 -1.07 15.23
N SER A 66 -14.61 0.21 15.22
CA SER A 66 -14.82 1.02 16.43
C SER A 66 -16.19 0.86 17.08
N VAL A 67 -17.17 0.33 16.34
CA VAL A 67 -18.54 0.13 16.82
C VAL A 67 -18.89 -1.34 16.71
N ILE A 68 -19.48 -1.89 17.78
CA ILE A 68 -20.10 -3.20 17.76
C ILE A 68 -21.60 -2.99 17.63
N THR A 69 -22.22 -3.63 16.65
CA THR A 69 -23.67 -3.63 16.50
C THR A 69 -24.32 -4.72 17.36
N LYS A 70 -25.58 -4.51 17.76
CA LYS A 70 -26.39 -5.52 18.50
C LYS A 70 -26.60 -6.84 17.75
N ALA A 71 -26.44 -6.82 16.42
CA ALA A 71 -26.50 -8.02 15.60
C ALA A 71 -25.19 -8.82 15.74
N GLU A 72 -24.03 -8.14 15.68
CA GLU A 72 -22.71 -8.75 15.89
C GLU A 72 -22.52 -9.30 17.32
N GLU A 73 -23.16 -8.72 18.34
CA GLU A 73 -23.14 -9.27 19.72
C GLU A 73 -23.79 -10.65 19.84
N LYS A 74 -24.63 -11.04 18.86
CA LYS A 74 -25.40 -12.29 18.86
C LYS A 74 -24.84 -13.35 17.92
N GLU A 75 -23.87 -13.00 17.07
CA GLU A 75 -23.23 -13.95 16.17
C GLU A 75 -22.10 -14.68 16.91
N ASP A 76 -22.28 -15.98 17.15
CA ASP A 76 -21.16 -16.89 17.38
C ASP A 76 -20.56 -17.25 16.01
N ASP A 77 -19.64 -16.40 15.54
CA ASP A 77 -18.96 -16.60 14.27
C ASP A 77 -17.86 -17.68 14.33
N GLY A 78 -17.58 -18.24 15.51
CA GLY A 78 -16.50 -19.21 15.73
C GLY A 78 -15.08 -18.65 15.65
N TYR A 79 -14.91 -17.32 15.49
CA TYR A 79 -13.62 -16.66 15.28
C TYR A 79 -13.37 -15.46 16.19
N ASN A 80 -14.34 -15.07 17.02
CA ASN A 80 -14.28 -13.89 17.88
C ASN A 80 -13.96 -12.61 17.10
N LEU A 81 -14.52 -12.43 15.90
CA LEU A 81 -14.17 -11.29 15.03
C LEU A 81 -14.46 -9.95 15.69
N HIS A 82 -15.55 -9.92 16.47
CA HIS A 82 -15.89 -8.85 17.39
C HIS A 82 -14.71 -8.43 18.28
N SER A 83 -14.08 -9.37 18.98
CA SER A 83 -13.06 -9.04 19.98
C SER A 83 -11.76 -8.57 19.31
N ILE A 84 -11.41 -9.15 18.16
CA ILE A 84 -10.22 -8.77 17.38
C ILE A 84 -10.35 -7.33 16.86
N ARG A 85 -11.50 -7.00 16.24
CA ARG A 85 -11.77 -5.67 15.68
C ARG A 85 -11.79 -4.61 16.76
N LYS A 86 -12.58 -4.84 17.83
CA LYS A 86 -12.68 -3.90 18.96
C LYS A 86 -11.34 -3.71 19.66
N MET A 87 -10.57 -4.78 19.85
CA MET A 87 -9.24 -4.69 20.46
C MET A 87 -8.29 -3.82 19.65
N ALA A 88 -8.37 -3.87 18.30
CA ALA A 88 -7.53 -3.05 17.44
C ALA A 88 -7.82 -1.55 17.62
N THR A 89 -9.09 -1.14 17.74
CA THR A 89 -9.46 0.25 17.99
C THR A 89 -9.22 0.66 19.43
N ASP A 90 -9.56 -0.18 20.41
CA ASP A 90 -9.37 0.10 21.84
C ASP A 90 -7.90 0.33 22.18
N LYS A 91 -7.00 -0.49 21.62
CA LYS A 91 -5.55 -0.30 21.77
C LYS A 91 -5.08 1.04 21.20
N LEU A 92 -5.66 1.48 20.08
CA LEU A 92 -5.31 2.75 19.45
C LEU A 92 -5.85 3.93 20.27
N ILE A 93 -7.08 3.84 20.77
CA ILE A 93 -7.72 4.84 21.64
C ILE A 93 -6.96 4.97 22.96
N ALA A 94 -6.60 3.85 23.59
CA ALA A 94 -5.80 3.83 24.81
C ALA A 94 -4.41 4.47 24.63
N ALA A 95 -3.87 4.44 23.41
CA ALA A 95 -2.64 5.13 23.03
C ALA A 95 -2.87 6.60 22.59
N GLY A 96 -4.06 7.15 22.79
CA GLY A 96 -4.42 8.54 22.47
C GLY A 96 -4.75 8.81 21.00
N GLY A 97 -4.91 7.78 20.17
CA GLY A 97 -5.28 7.94 18.77
C GLY A 97 -6.79 8.06 18.57
N THR A 98 -7.20 8.76 17.52
CA THR A 98 -8.62 9.05 17.24
C THR A 98 -9.15 8.39 15.97
N SER A 99 -8.26 7.84 15.14
CA SER A 99 -8.58 7.04 13.94
C SER A 99 -7.32 6.34 13.41
N TYR A 100 -7.50 5.39 12.50
CA TYR A 100 -6.37 4.80 11.77
C TYR A 100 -5.59 5.84 10.96
N ILE A 101 -6.28 6.80 10.34
CA ILE A 101 -5.64 7.90 9.60
C ILE A 101 -4.82 8.78 10.55
N ASN A 102 -5.36 9.16 11.71
CA ASN A 102 -4.63 9.94 12.70
C ASN A 102 -3.36 9.22 13.18
N LYS A 103 -3.42 7.89 13.34
CA LYS A 103 -2.24 7.08 13.67
C LYS A 103 -1.20 7.12 12.55
N ILE A 104 -1.61 6.98 11.29
CA ILE A 104 -0.71 7.05 10.12
C ILE A 104 -0.06 8.43 10.01
N GLN A 105 -0.83 9.50 10.19
CA GLN A 105 -0.32 10.89 10.20
C GLN A 105 0.70 11.11 11.31
N THR A 106 0.42 10.60 12.51
CA THR A 106 1.36 10.65 13.64
C THR A 106 2.67 9.94 13.31
N ILE A 107 2.60 8.73 12.73
CA ILE A 107 3.78 7.98 12.28
C ILE A 107 4.56 8.77 11.22
N ALA A 108 3.87 9.30 10.19
CA ALA A 108 4.51 10.08 9.14
C ALA A 108 5.26 11.29 9.71
N LYS A 109 4.63 12.01 10.65
CA LYS A 109 5.25 13.13 11.37
C LYS A 109 6.49 12.69 12.16
N THR A 110 6.42 11.59 12.90
CA THR A 110 7.56 11.05 13.66
C THR A 110 8.79 10.79 12.79
N TYR A 111 8.59 10.32 11.56
CA TYR A 111 9.68 10.01 10.63
C TYR A 111 9.96 11.10 9.59
N SER A 112 9.43 12.32 9.80
CA SER A 112 9.60 13.45 8.87
C SER A 112 9.18 13.13 7.42
N ILE A 113 8.08 12.39 7.28
CA ILE A 113 7.46 12.01 6.01
C ILE A 113 6.31 12.97 5.73
N GLN A 114 6.22 13.46 4.50
CA GLN A 114 5.09 14.29 4.07
C GLN A 114 3.86 13.41 3.88
N TYR A 115 2.78 13.72 4.59
CA TYR A 115 1.51 13.02 4.45
C TYR A 115 0.61 13.73 3.45
N LYS A 116 0.01 12.97 2.52
CA LYS A 116 -1.06 13.43 1.63
C LYS A 116 -2.18 12.40 1.61
N GLY A 117 -3.35 12.78 2.15
CA GLY A 117 -4.58 12.03 1.96
C GLY A 117 -5.17 12.26 0.57
N ILE A 118 -5.63 11.20 -0.07
CA ILE A 118 -6.40 11.23 -1.32
C ILE A 118 -7.69 10.41 -1.17
N ASN A 119 -8.72 10.76 -1.94
CA ASN A 119 -10.05 10.12 -1.84
C ASN A 119 -10.49 9.43 -3.15
N GLN A 120 -9.87 9.75 -4.28
CA GLN A 120 -10.10 9.10 -5.57
C GLN A 120 -8.77 8.67 -6.21
N PRO A 121 -8.74 7.61 -7.05
CA PRO A 121 -7.53 7.22 -7.77
C PRO A 121 -6.90 8.35 -8.59
N GLU A 122 -7.70 9.22 -9.19
CA GLU A 122 -7.27 10.37 -10.00
C GLU A 122 -6.48 11.42 -9.21
N ASP A 123 -6.73 11.51 -7.90
CA ASP A 123 -6.00 12.42 -7.01
C ASP A 123 -4.51 12.05 -6.94
N PHE A 124 -4.15 10.77 -7.11
CA PHE A 124 -2.75 10.34 -7.17
C PHE A 124 -2.03 10.95 -8.37
N TRP A 125 -2.64 10.85 -9.56
CA TRP A 125 -2.08 11.42 -10.78
C TRP A 125 -1.99 12.95 -10.69
N SER A 126 -3.04 13.58 -10.16
CA SER A 126 -3.07 15.02 -9.89
C SER A 126 -1.96 15.45 -8.91
N TYR A 127 -1.70 14.62 -7.89
CA TYR A 127 -0.63 14.86 -6.94
C TYR A 127 0.75 14.78 -7.59
N LEU A 128 1.03 13.74 -8.39
CA LEU A 128 2.29 13.66 -9.14
C LEU A 128 2.46 14.87 -10.09
N LEU A 129 1.38 15.31 -10.75
CA LEU A 129 1.40 16.48 -11.64
C LEU A 129 1.70 17.78 -10.89
N SER A 130 1.30 17.88 -9.63
CA SER A 130 1.53 19.08 -8.80
C SER A 130 3.00 19.28 -8.39
N LEU A 131 3.80 18.21 -8.44
CA LEU A 131 5.23 18.28 -8.12
C LEU A 131 6.00 18.98 -9.25
N SER A 132 7.15 19.59 -8.91
CA SER A 132 8.00 20.28 -9.88
C SER A 132 8.51 19.32 -10.96
N ASP A 133 8.76 19.84 -12.16
CA ASP A 133 9.37 19.07 -13.25
C ASP A 133 10.76 18.57 -12.84
N ASN A 134 11.14 17.38 -13.33
CA ASN A 134 12.40 16.69 -12.99
C ASN A 134 12.67 16.56 -11.48
N SER A 135 11.63 16.35 -10.67
CA SER A 135 11.77 16.24 -9.21
C SER A 135 11.43 14.87 -8.65
N ILE A 136 10.63 14.06 -9.34
CA ILE A 136 10.22 12.74 -8.84
C ILE A 136 11.35 11.74 -9.09
N SER A 137 11.95 11.21 -8.02
CA SER A 137 13.05 10.25 -8.11
C SER A 137 12.54 8.83 -8.34
N ARG A 138 11.49 8.42 -7.63
CA ARG A 138 10.84 7.12 -7.79
C ARG A 138 9.44 7.13 -7.19
N VAL A 139 8.64 6.15 -7.61
CA VAL A 139 7.33 5.87 -7.02
C VAL A 139 7.31 4.46 -6.48
N TRP A 140 6.86 4.30 -5.23
CA TRP A 140 6.50 3.00 -4.69
C TRP A 140 4.99 2.87 -4.53
N TYR A 141 4.50 1.64 -4.54
CA TYR A 141 3.14 1.28 -4.16
C TYR A 141 3.17 0.19 -3.10
N SER A 142 2.33 0.28 -2.07
CA SER A 142 2.11 -0.77 -1.06
C SER A 142 0.62 -1.05 -0.94
N GLY A 143 0.19 -2.25 -1.31
CA GLY A 143 -1.22 -2.64 -1.25
C GLY A 143 -1.58 -3.86 -2.08
N HIS A 144 -2.87 -4.06 -2.30
CA HIS A 144 -3.38 -5.12 -3.17
C HIS A 144 -3.17 -4.77 -4.65
N ALA A 145 -3.04 -5.79 -5.49
CA ALA A 145 -2.97 -5.56 -6.93
C ALA A 145 -3.48 -6.77 -7.70
N SER A 146 -3.77 -6.52 -8.96
CA SER A 146 -3.98 -7.54 -9.99
C SER A 146 -3.09 -7.25 -11.20
N GLY A 147 -3.09 -8.15 -12.18
CA GLY A 147 -2.42 -7.91 -13.47
C GLY A 147 -2.95 -6.68 -14.24
N ASP A 148 -4.13 -6.16 -13.86
CA ASP A 148 -4.76 -5.01 -14.49
C ASP A 148 -4.41 -3.67 -13.83
N GLY A 149 -3.96 -3.68 -12.57
CA GLY A 149 -3.69 -2.44 -11.85
C GLY A 149 -3.45 -2.58 -10.35
N LEU A 150 -3.30 -1.42 -9.71
CA LEU A 150 -3.13 -1.27 -8.27
C LEU A 150 -4.50 -1.08 -7.62
N MET A 151 -4.84 -1.91 -6.64
CA MET A 151 -6.12 -1.88 -5.93
C MET A 151 -5.98 -1.00 -4.69
N LEU A 152 -6.61 0.16 -4.68
CA LEU A 152 -6.53 1.10 -3.57
C LEU A 152 -7.44 0.70 -2.41
N ALA A 153 -8.47 -0.09 -2.65
CA ALA A 153 -9.27 -0.74 -1.61
C ALA A 153 -9.56 -2.20 -2.00
N LEU A 154 -9.67 -3.05 -0.98
CA LEU A 154 -10.06 -4.45 -1.16
C LEU A 154 -11.56 -4.63 -0.87
N THR A 155 -12.20 -5.41 -1.73
CA THR A 155 -13.48 -6.05 -1.47
C THR A 155 -13.38 -7.54 -1.83
N HIS A 156 -14.45 -8.30 -1.62
CA HIS A 156 -14.55 -9.70 -2.02
C HIS A 156 -15.73 -9.89 -2.96
N ASN A 157 -15.53 -10.69 -4.01
CA ASN A 157 -16.64 -11.13 -4.85
C ASN A 157 -17.47 -12.22 -4.15
N SER A 158 -18.57 -12.65 -4.78
CA SER A 158 -19.45 -13.71 -4.25
C SER A 158 -18.75 -15.06 -4.04
N ALA A 159 -17.58 -15.27 -4.66
CA ALA A 159 -16.74 -16.45 -4.49
C ALA A 159 -15.64 -16.25 -3.42
N CYS A 160 -15.74 -15.21 -2.58
CA CYS A 160 -14.75 -14.87 -1.56
C CYS A 160 -13.34 -14.58 -2.13
N GLN A 161 -13.23 -14.17 -3.39
CA GLN A 161 -11.95 -13.79 -3.99
C GLN A 161 -11.72 -12.29 -3.86
N ALA A 162 -10.48 -11.92 -3.55
CA ALA A 162 -10.00 -10.54 -3.53
C ALA A 162 -10.34 -9.82 -4.84
N ALA A 163 -11.03 -8.69 -4.73
CA ALA A 163 -11.43 -7.83 -5.83
C ALA A 163 -11.30 -6.37 -5.42
N ALA A 164 -11.42 -5.47 -6.39
CA ALA A 164 -11.55 -4.04 -6.14
C ALA A 164 -12.71 -3.50 -6.99
N PHE A 165 -13.41 -2.49 -6.46
CA PHE A 165 -14.33 -1.73 -7.29
C PHE A 165 -13.56 -0.94 -8.34
N ALA A 166 -14.20 -0.69 -9.49
CA ALA A 166 -13.54 0.05 -10.56
C ALA A 166 -13.14 1.47 -10.14
N THR A 167 -13.85 2.06 -9.17
CA THR A 167 -13.60 3.38 -8.58
C THR A 167 -12.42 3.40 -7.61
N ASP A 168 -11.91 2.23 -7.22
CA ASP A 168 -10.85 2.09 -6.22
C ASP A 168 -9.59 1.51 -6.86
N MET A 169 -9.41 1.70 -8.17
CA MET A 169 -8.34 1.12 -8.98
C MET A 169 -7.50 2.19 -9.67
N ILE A 170 -6.19 1.98 -9.70
CA ILE A 170 -5.30 2.63 -10.66
C ILE A 170 -4.96 1.59 -11.73
N TYR A 171 -5.53 1.75 -12.92
CA TYR A 171 -5.32 0.80 -13.99
C TYR A 171 -3.98 1.03 -14.67
N LYS A 172 -3.41 -0.07 -15.18
CA LYS A 172 -2.24 -0.02 -16.08
C LYS A 172 -2.49 0.88 -17.29
N ALA A 173 -3.73 0.93 -17.79
CA ALA A 173 -4.13 1.81 -18.90
C ALA A 173 -4.05 3.31 -18.54
N ASP A 174 -4.19 3.67 -17.26
CA ASP A 174 -4.14 5.07 -16.83
C ASP A 174 -2.72 5.65 -16.89
N ILE A 175 -1.70 4.79 -16.87
CA ILE A 175 -0.29 5.21 -17.05
C ILE A 175 -0.13 5.94 -18.39
N LEU A 176 -0.67 5.38 -19.48
CA LEU A 176 -0.59 5.97 -20.81
C LEU A 176 -1.37 7.29 -20.90
N LYS A 177 -2.57 7.34 -20.30
CA LYS A 177 -3.39 8.57 -20.22
C LYS A 177 -2.64 9.70 -19.51
N ASN A 178 -1.76 9.35 -18.57
CA ASN A 178 -0.96 10.30 -17.80
C ASN A 178 0.49 10.44 -18.32
N SER A 179 0.78 10.06 -19.57
CA SER A 179 2.13 10.11 -20.18
C SER A 179 2.84 11.47 -20.05
N ALA A 180 2.10 12.58 -19.97
CA ALA A 180 2.65 13.91 -19.70
C ALA A 180 3.46 14.00 -18.39
N LEU A 181 3.25 13.08 -17.44
CA LEU A 181 4.03 12.96 -16.21
C LEU A 181 5.49 12.60 -16.45
N VAL A 182 5.89 12.14 -17.63
CA VAL A 182 7.29 11.84 -17.96
C VAL A 182 8.23 13.00 -17.59
N LYS A 183 7.79 14.26 -17.79
CA LYS A 183 8.59 15.45 -17.46
C LYS A 183 8.77 15.68 -15.95
N LYS A 184 7.94 15.05 -15.11
CA LYS A 184 8.02 15.15 -13.65
C LYS A 184 9.13 14.29 -13.06
N PHE A 185 9.46 13.19 -13.75
CA PHE A 185 10.48 12.26 -13.29
C PHE A 185 11.90 12.74 -13.57
N ILE A 186 12.81 12.40 -12.67
CA ILE A 186 14.25 12.56 -12.88
C ILE A 186 14.69 11.55 -13.94
N LYS A 187 15.40 12.01 -14.98
CA LYS A 187 15.79 11.17 -16.14
C LYS A 187 16.71 9.99 -15.83
N LYS A 188 17.49 10.06 -14.74
CA LYS A 188 18.45 9.02 -14.33
C LYS A 188 18.37 8.80 -12.83
N PRO A 189 17.26 8.26 -12.32
CA PRO A 189 17.13 8.03 -10.89
C PRO A 189 18.10 6.91 -10.47
N LYS A 190 18.71 7.05 -9.30
CA LYS A 190 19.61 6.01 -8.75
C LYS A 190 18.86 4.80 -8.20
N GLN A 191 17.56 4.95 -7.98
CA GLN A 191 16.72 3.99 -7.28
C GLN A 191 15.51 3.63 -8.13
N VAL A 192 15.02 2.42 -7.94
CA VAL A 192 13.96 1.80 -8.75
C VAL A 192 12.59 2.10 -8.15
N SER A 193 11.60 2.36 -9.01
CA SER A 193 10.18 2.41 -8.62
C SER A 193 9.68 0.99 -8.34
N LYS A 194 9.01 0.73 -7.20
CA LYS A 194 8.66 -0.63 -6.78
C LYS A 194 7.17 -0.74 -6.46
N PHE A 195 6.48 -1.68 -7.08
CA PHE A 195 5.05 -1.88 -6.89
C PHE A 195 4.78 -3.14 -6.06
N TYR A 196 4.73 -2.99 -4.73
CA TYR A 196 4.47 -4.08 -3.79
C TYR A 196 2.99 -4.42 -3.78
N GLY A 197 2.61 -5.33 -4.68
CA GLY A 197 1.31 -5.98 -4.76
C GLY A 197 1.44 -7.27 -5.57
N CYS A 198 0.43 -8.13 -5.52
CA CYS A 198 0.41 -9.36 -6.32
C CYS A 198 0.31 -9.02 -7.81
N TYR A 199 1.06 -9.74 -8.66
CA TYR A 199 0.95 -9.66 -10.12
C TYR A 199 1.24 -8.27 -10.74
N THR A 200 2.08 -7.45 -10.11
CA THR A 200 2.40 -6.08 -10.55
C THR A 200 3.45 -5.99 -11.67
N GLU A 201 4.04 -7.10 -12.13
CA GLU A 201 5.05 -7.11 -13.20
C GLU A 201 4.60 -6.33 -14.45
N GLY A 202 3.36 -6.56 -14.91
CA GLY A 202 2.82 -5.88 -16.08
C GLY A 202 2.65 -4.37 -15.88
N PHE A 203 2.27 -3.96 -14.67
CA PHE A 203 2.17 -2.53 -14.30
C PHE A 203 3.54 -1.86 -14.31
N ALA A 204 4.55 -2.51 -13.71
CA ALA A 204 5.92 -2.03 -13.70
C ALA A 204 6.46 -1.87 -15.14
N LYS A 205 6.27 -2.88 -15.99
CA LYS A 205 6.68 -2.82 -17.40
C LYS A 205 6.09 -1.60 -18.12
N THR A 206 4.79 -1.34 -17.97
CA THR A 206 4.14 -0.19 -18.59
C THR A 206 4.63 1.12 -17.99
N TRP A 207 4.85 1.18 -16.67
CA TRP A 207 5.40 2.35 -15.99
C TRP A 207 6.78 2.75 -16.53
N ASN A 208 7.68 1.76 -16.65
CA ASN A 208 9.00 1.98 -17.25
C ASN A 208 8.89 2.43 -18.72
N GLY A 209 8.07 1.75 -19.54
CA GLY A 209 7.93 2.08 -20.95
C GLY A 209 7.37 3.47 -21.22
N VAL A 210 6.45 3.97 -20.38
CA VAL A 210 5.81 5.28 -20.58
C VAL A 210 6.62 6.42 -19.95
N PHE A 211 7.13 6.23 -18.73
CA PHE A 211 7.83 7.31 -18.00
C PHE A 211 9.36 7.25 -18.12
N GLY A 212 9.92 6.20 -18.71
CA GLY A 212 11.35 6.04 -18.90
C GLY A 212 12.16 5.95 -17.59
N VAL A 213 11.51 5.50 -16.50
CA VAL A 213 12.17 5.30 -15.20
C VAL A 213 12.25 3.81 -14.86
N ALA A 214 13.36 3.42 -14.22
CA ALA A 214 13.52 2.05 -13.77
C ALA A 214 12.39 1.66 -12.81
N SER A 215 11.82 0.47 -13.00
CA SER A 215 10.73 -0.02 -12.16
C SER A 215 10.75 -1.53 -11.98
N ALA A 216 10.15 -2.02 -10.90
CA ALA A 216 10.05 -3.44 -10.61
C ALA A 216 8.67 -3.81 -10.05
N GLY A 217 8.24 -5.03 -10.37
CA GLY A 217 6.98 -5.61 -9.89
C GLY A 217 7.08 -7.14 -9.78
N ALA A 218 6.15 -7.73 -9.03
CA ALA A 218 6.10 -9.16 -8.81
C ALA A 218 5.33 -9.87 -9.94
N LYS A 219 5.87 -10.96 -10.46
CA LYS A 219 5.15 -11.82 -11.42
C LYS A 219 4.05 -12.63 -10.73
N ASN A 220 4.27 -13.05 -9.49
CA ASN A 220 3.38 -13.90 -8.72
C ASN A 220 2.81 -13.17 -7.48
N LYS A 221 2.22 -13.92 -6.55
CA LYS A 221 1.79 -13.40 -5.25
C LYS A 221 2.99 -12.93 -4.42
N ILE A 222 2.75 -11.89 -3.63
CA ILE A 222 3.58 -11.49 -2.49
C ILE A 222 2.77 -11.68 -1.20
N ASP A 223 3.45 -11.74 -0.07
CA ASP A 223 2.81 -11.87 1.23
C ASP A 223 3.28 -10.73 2.16
N PHE A 224 2.32 -9.96 2.67
CA PHE A 224 2.58 -8.90 3.66
C PHE A 224 2.59 -9.42 5.10
N GLY A 225 2.01 -10.61 5.36
CA GLY A 225 2.08 -11.31 6.64
C GLY A 225 3.50 -11.72 7.04
N VAL A 226 4.46 -11.61 6.11
CA VAL A 226 5.89 -11.74 6.42
C VAL A 226 6.36 -10.71 7.44
N VAL A 227 5.63 -9.63 7.70
CA VAL A 227 5.98 -8.68 8.78
C VAL A 227 6.01 -9.35 10.15
N ASP A 228 5.15 -10.35 10.39
CA ASP A 228 4.90 -10.91 11.72
C ASP A 228 5.61 -12.23 11.97
N THR A 229 6.16 -12.84 10.94
CA THR A 229 6.84 -14.14 11.06
C THR A 229 8.32 -13.92 11.39
N PRO A 230 9.01 -14.82 12.10
CA PRO A 230 10.48 -14.77 12.23
C PRO A 230 11.17 -14.95 10.86
N SER A 231 12.29 -14.27 10.63
CA SER A 231 13.11 -14.45 9.42
C SER A 231 14.55 -14.01 9.64
N ASN A 232 15.48 -14.64 8.92
CA ASN A 232 16.88 -14.26 8.85
C ASN A 232 17.11 -13.06 7.92
N ILE A 233 16.12 -12.68 7.11
CA ILE A 233 16.15 -11.46 6.29
C ILE A 233 15.69 -10.29 7.16
N THR A 234 16.65 -9.46 7.59
CA THR A 234 16.39 -8.34 8.50
C THR A 234 15.72 -7.14 7.82
N ASN A 235 15.90 -6.99 6.50
CA ASN A 235 15.27 -5.98 5.67
C ASN A 235 13.85 -6.42 5.28
N ILE A 236 12.84 -5.73 5.82
CA ILE A 236 11.44 -6.09 5.58
C ILE A 236 11.03 -5.97 4.10
N MET A 237 11.60 -5.02 3.36
CA MET A 237 11.28 -4.84 1.94
C MET A 237 11.83 -6.01 1.11
N GLU A 238 13.08 -6.40 1.37
CA GLU A 238 13.71 -7.58 0.74
C GLU A 238 12.94 -8.86 1.08
N ARG A 239 12.44 -8.96 2.30
CA ARG A 239 11.67 -10.10 2.73
C ARG A 239 10.36 -10.25 1.93
N ILE A 240 9.61 -9.16 1.76
CA ILE A 240 8.41 -9.13 0.90
C ILE A 240 8.78 -9.54 -0.54
N GLU A 241 9.98 -9.16 -1.00
CA GLU A 241 10.44 -9.46 -2.36
C GLU A 241 10.84 -10.93 -2.57
N LYS A 242 11.32 -11.61 -1.52
CA LYS A 242 11.97 -12.93 -1.65
C LYS A 242 11.20 -14.08 -1.02
N THR A 243 10.33 -13.82 -0.04
CA THR A 243 9.66 -14.90 0.69
C THR A 243 8.67 -15.64 -0.24
N PRO A 244 8.78 -16.97 -0.39
CA PRO A 244 7.83 -17.76 -1.16
C PRO A 244 6.43 -17.69 -0.57
N THR A 245 5.42 -17.72 -1.43
CA THR A 245 4.00 -17.81 -1.06
C THR A 245 3.46 -19.21 -1.34
N SER A 246 2.17 -19.44 -1.08
CA SER A 246 1.48 -20.67 -1.49
C SER A 246 1.49 -20.92 -3.00
N LEU A 247 1.79 -19.89 -3.82
CA LEU A 247 1.95 -20.01 -5.27
C LEU A 247 3.42 -19.96 -5.72
N GLY A 248 4.36 -20.18 -4.80
CA GLY A 248 5.80 -20.16 -5.05
C GLY A 248 6.42 -18.77 -4.90
N ASN A 249 7.63 -18.60 -5.47
CA ASN A 249 8.41 -17.37 -5.35
C ASN A 249 7.70 -16.18 -6.03
N PRO A 250 7.76 -14.97 -5.44
CA PRO A 250 7.19 -13.76 -6.04
C PRO A 250 7.73 -13.44 -7.45
N ASN A 251 8.97 -13.86 -7.75
CA ASN A 251 9.65 -13.65 -9.03
C ASN A 251 9.59 -12.19 -9.48
N TRP A 252 10.25 -11.31 -8.73
CA TRP A 252 10.34 -9.89 -9.06
C TRP A 252 11.14 -9.66 -10.35
N THR A 253 10.56 -8.88 -11.24
CA THR A 253 11.19 -8.47 -12.50
C THR A 253 11.48 -6.98 -12.45
N GLU A 254 12.72 -6.61 -12.75
CA GLU A 254 13.16 -5.22 -12.87
C GLU A 254 13.28 -4.84 -14.35
N TYR A 255 12.74 -3.67 -14.69
CA TYR A 255 12.82 -3.01 -15.99
C TYR A 255 13.69 -1.75 -15.83
N LYS A 256 14.74 -1.63 -16.65
CA LYS A 256 15.71 -0.53 -16.59
C LYS A 256 15.50 0.46 -17.70
#